data_AF-A0A6P6ENG5-F1
#
_entry.id   AF-A0A6P6ENG5-F1
#
_cell.length_a   1.000
_cell.length_b   1.000
_cell.length_c   1.000
_cell.angle_alpha   90.00
_cell.angle_beta   90.00
_cell.angle_gamma   90.00
#
_symmetry.space_group_name_H-M   'P 1'
#
loop_
_entity.id
_entity.type
_entity.pdbx_description
1 polymer ?
#
loop_
_entity_poly.entity_id
_entity_poly.type
_entity_poly.pdbx_seq_one_letter_code
_entity_poly.pdbx_strand_id
1 'polypeptide(L)'
;MNLFKMQDKLSKSAVACFLKEDHSSWEPQDEDSMSSPCWQLKWRLHQLVRKMVSTTFEETIPTSQEQQLSLTPGRDRRLQQGAAAHVTGTTRKSSKALDLASKNEKALGHKLQHWESSRKGHSFLNNLHLRNGELVIHQAGLYYIYSQTYFRFQESEENSGIISKEENRKKNKQMVQYIYKFTNYPEPIMLMKSARNSCWSKDSEYGLYSIYQGGVFELKENDRIFVSVTNKSLIDLDQEASFFGTFLIN
;
A
#
# COMPACT_ATOMS: atom_id res chain seq x y z
N MET A 1 22.74 37.13 -45.56
CA MET A 1 22.32 35.85 -44.94
C MET A 1 20.87 36.05 -44.47
N ASN A 2 19.90 35.36 -45.06
CA ASN A 2 18.46 35.68 -44.92
C ASN A 2 17.88 35.28 -43.55
N LEU A 3 17.10 36.20 -42.94
CA LEU A 3 16.42 36.04 -41.64
C LEU A 3 15.59 34.74 -41.55
N PHE A 4 14.93 34.36 -42.66
CA PHE A 4 14.16 33.13 -42.79
C PHE A 4 14.98 31.84 -42.63
N LYS A 5 16.25 31.83 -43.09
CA LYS A 5 17.15 30.67 -42.91
C LYS A 5 17.64 30.53 -41.47
N MET A 6 17.65 31.63 -40.71
CA MET A 6 17.99 31.65 -39.28
C MET A 6 16.83 31.13 -38.43
N GLN A 7 15.60 31.54 -38.75
CA GLN A 7 14.39 31.14 -38.04
C GLN A 7 14.05 29.65 -38.22
N ASP A 8 14.27 29.11 -39.42
CA ASP A 8 14.07 27.67 -39.70
C ASP A 8 15.13 26.78 -39.01
N LYS A 9 16.37 27.27 -38.85
CA LYS A 9 17.41 26.59 -38.06
C LYS A 9 17.12 26.62 -36.56
N LEU A 10 16.58 27.72 -36.05
CA LEU A 10 16.19 27.88 -34.64
C LEU A 10 14.95 27.04 -34.28
N SER A 11 13.95 26.95 -35.16
CA SER A 11 12.75 26.13 -34.91
C SER A 11 13.06 24.62 -34.96
N LYS A 12 13.91 24.18 -35.89
CA LYS A 12 14.39 22.79 -35.95
C LYS A 12 15.26 22.42 -34.75
N SER A 13 16.04 23.36 -34.21
CA SER A 13 16.85 23.17 -33.00
C SER A 13 16.01 23.02 -31.72
N ALA A 14 14.91 23.76 -31.59
CA ALA A 14 14.11 23.77 -30.36
C ALA A 14 13.34 22.47 -30.15
N VAL A 15 12.80 21.86 -31.23
CA VAL A 15 12.07 20.58 -31.14
C VAL A 15 13.02 19.40 -30.99
N ALA A 16 14.22 19.47 -31.57
CA ALA A 16 15.24 18.43 -31.44
C ALA A 16 15.60 18.12 -29.97
N CYS A 17 15.45 19.11 -29.09
CA CYS A 17 15.65 18.95 -27.64
C CYS A 17 14.66 18.02 -26.94
N PHE A 18 13.49 17.81 -27.52
CA PHE A 18 12.45 16.96 -26.95
C PHE A 18 12.39 15.57 -27.59
N LEU A 19 13.07 15.37 -28.71
CA LEU A 19 13.04 14.11 -29.48
C LEU A 19 14.27 13.21 -29.22
N LYS A 20 15.31 13.71 -28.56
CA LYS A 20 16.47 12.90 -28.20
C LYS A 20 16.14 12.09 -26.95
N GLU A 21 15.98 10.78 -27.11
CA GLU A 21 15.90 9.83 -25.98
C GLU A 21 17.28 9.70 -25.33
N ASP A 22 17.62 10.64 -24.44
CA ASP A 22 18.67 10.42 -23.44
C ASP A 22 18.00 9.85 -22.19
N HIS A 23 18.37 8.62 -21.82
CA HIS A 23 17.95 7.89 -20.61
C HIS A 23 18.47 8.52 -19.29
N SER A 24 18.85 9.79 -19.29
CA SER A 24 19.34 10.47 -18.08
C SER A 24 18.17 10.77 -17.14
N SER A 25 18.19 10.08 -16.00
CA SER A 25 17.45 10.39 -14.78
C SER A 25 17.29 11.89 -14.56
N TRP A 26 16.13 12.31 -14.05
CA TRP A 26 15.83 13.70 -13.70
C TRP A 26 16.62 14.21 -12.47
N GLU A 27 17.54 13.41 -11.94
CA GLU A 27 18.40 13.77 -10.81
C GLU A 27 19.75 14.34 -11.29
N PRO A 28 20.24 15.40 -10.65
CA PRO A 28 21.46 16.08 -11.07
C PRO A 28 22.68 15.26 -10.65
N GLN A 29 23.15 14.36 -11.51
CA GLN A 29 24.39 13.61 -11.25
C GLN A 29 25.55 13.97 -12.19
N ASP A 30 25.31 14.61 -13.34
CA ASP A 30 26.38 14.94 -14.28
C ASP A 30 26.55 16.46 -14.47
N GLU A 31 27.70 17.01 -14.07
CA GLU A 31 28.07 18.42 -14.22
C GLU A 31 28.11 18.88 -15.69
N ASP A 32 28.42 17.97 -16.63
CA ASP A 32 28.47 18.29 -18.07
C ASP A 32 27.09 18.37 -18.74
N SER A 33 26.05 17.80 -18.12
CA SER A 33 24.66 17.85 -18.63
C SER A 33 23.97 19.19 -18.31
N MET A 34 24.39 19.85 -17.21
CA MET A 34 23.79 21.06 -16.65
C MET A 34 24.04 22.34 -17.48
N SER A 35 25.02 22.33 -18.38
CA SER A 35 25.39 23.50 -19.19
C SER A 35 24.78 23.52 -20.59
N SER A 36 24.10 22.45 -21.02
CA SER A 36 23.55 22.39 -22.37
C SER A 36 22.37 23.36 -22.54
N PRO A 37 22.28 24.09 -23.67
CA PRO A 37 21.13 24.94 -23.98
C PRO A 37 19.79 24.17 -23.97
N CYS A 38 19.87 22.86 -24.23
CA CYS A 38 18.75 21.94 -24.26
C CYS A 38 18.18 21.65 -22.88
N TRP A 39 19.07 21.42 -21.91
CA TRP A 39 18.70 21.23 -20.50
C TRP A 39 17.96 22.44 -19.96
N GLN A 40 18.47 23.65 -20.23
CA GLN A 40 17.83 24.89 -19.76
C GLN A 40 16.41 25.06 -20.33
N LEU A 41 16.21 24.74 -21.61
CA LEU A 41 14.90 24.81 -22.26
C LEU A 41 13.92 23.80 -21.66
N LYS A 42 14.36 22.56 -21.46
CA LYS A 42 13.56 21.48 -20.84
C LYS A 42 13.17 21.83 -19.40
N TRP A 43 14.08 22.41 -18.63
CA TRP A 43 13.84 22.81 -17.23
C TRP A 43 12.85 23.98 -17.13
N ARG A 44 12.97 24.98 -18.00
CA ARG A 44 12.01 26.10 -18.08
C ARG A 44 10.61 25.62 -18.45
N LEU A 45 10.49 24.67 -19.39
CA LEU A 45 9.20 24.07 -19.73
C LEU A 45 8.61 23.27 -18.57
N HIS A 46 9.43 22.47 -17.88
CA HIS A 46 8.98 21.70 -16.71
C HIS A 46 8.42 22.61 -15.61
N GLN A 47 9.07 23.75 -15.34
CA GLN A 47 8.56 24.73 -14.38
C GLN A 47 7.24 25.36 -14.81
N LEU A 48 7.05 25.64 -16.11
CA LEU A 48 5.79 26.15 -16.64
C LEU A 48 4.66 25.13 -16.54
N VAL A 49 4.92 23.86 -16.89
CA VAL A 49 3.94 22.78 -16.75
C VAL A 49 3.55 22.60 -15.28
N ARG A 50 4.54 22.57 -14.37
CA ARG A 50 4.30 22.47 -12.93
C ARG A 50 3.45 23.64 -12.43
N LYS A 51 3.75 24.87 -12.87
CA LYS A 51 2.97 26.07 -12.51
C LYS A 51 1.54 26.00 -13.05
N MET A 52 1.34 25.59 -14.30
CA MET A 52 0.00 25.48 -14.90
C MET A 52 -0.85 24.40 -14.23
N VAL A 53 -0.27 23.24 -13.91
CA VAL A 53 -0.97 22.16 -13.20
C VAL A 53 -1.38 22.62 -11.79
N SER A 54 -0.53 23.37 -11.09
CA SER A 54 -0.88 23.95 -9.79
C SER A 54 -1.98 25.01 -9.90
N THR A 55 -1.96 25.89 -10.89
CA THR A 55 -3.03 26.89 -11.06
C THR A 55 -4.37 26.27 -11.47
N THR A 56 -4.37 25.23 -12.31
CA THR A 56 -5.62 24.49 -12.63
C THR A 56 -6.18 23.74 -11.44
N PHE A 57 -5.34 23.36 -10.48
CA PHE A 57 -5.77 22.74 -9.22
C PHE A 57 -6.37 23.77 -8.24
N GLU A 58 -5.86 25.00 -8.24
CA GLU A 58 -6.44 26.10 -7.45
C GLU A 58 -7.77 26.63 -8.04
N GLU A 59 -7.93 26.64 -9.38
CA GLU A 59 -9.15 27.11 -10.05
C GLU A 59 -10.34 26.13 -9.99
N THR A 60 -10.14 24.87 -9.59
CA THR A 60 -11.20 23.85 -9.52
C THR A 60 -11.81 23.64 -8.12
N ILE A 61 -11.44 24.46 -7.13
CA ILE A 61 -12.06 24.49 -5.80
C ILE A 61 -13.23 25.49 -5.83
N PRO A 62 -14.49 25.10 -5.51
CA PRO A 62 -15.59 26.04 -5.45
C PRO A 62 -15.39 27.01 -4.28
N THR A 63 -15.18 28.28 -4.60
CA THR A 63 -15.17 29.41 -3.66
C THR A 63 -16.55 29.58 -3.02
N SER A 64 -16.75 29.03 -1.82
CA SER A 64 -17.76 29.53 -0.88
C SER A 64 -17.10 30.56 0.05
N GLN A 65 -17.67 31.77 0.05
CA GLN A 65 -17.15 32.99 0.63
C GLN A 65 -16.89 32.91 2.14
N GLU A 66 -15.67 33.25 2.57
CA GLU A 66 -15.39 33.64 3.96
C GLU A 66 -15.94 35.04 4.21
N GLN A 67 -17.01 35.13 5.02
CA GLN A 67 -17.40 36.38 5.66
C GLN A 67 -16.50 36.61 6.88
N GLN A 68 -15.65 37.62 6.78
CA GLN A 68 -14.82 38.13 7.87
C GLN A 68 -15.67 38.63 9.03
N LEU A 69 -15.48 38.02 10.22
CA LEU A 69 -15.70 38.68 11.50
C LEU A 69 -14.49 38.33 12.40
N SER A 70 -13.63 39.32 12.57
CA SER A 70 -12.54 39.35 13.55
C SER A 70 -13.09 39.23 14.98
N LEU A 71 -12.47 38.39 15.83
CA LEU A 71 -11.95 38.70 17.18
C LEU A 71 -11.52 37.43 17.95
N THR A 72 -10.33 37.51 18.57
CA THR A 72 -9.66 36.66 19.59
C THR A 72 -8.52 35.71 19.13
N PRO A 73 -7.29 35.85 19.69
CA PRO A 73 -6.22 34.87 19.56
C PRO A 73 -6.37 33.81 20.67
N GLY A 74 -7.16 32.79 20.40
CA GLY A 74 -7.41 31.72 21.36
C GLY A 74 -7.83 30.42 20.68
N ARG A 75 -6.84 29.56 20.41
CA ARG A 75 -6.95 28.09 20.44
C ARG A 75 -8.06 27.44 19.59
N ASP A 76 -7.78 27.16 18.32
CA ASP A 76 -8.03 25.82 17.72
C ASP A 76 -7.49 25.72 16.28
N ARG A 77 -6.20 25.43 16.15
CA ARG A 77 -5.64 24.77 14.96
C ARG A 77 -4.86 23.54 15.43
N ARG A 78 -5.54 22.60 16.08
CA ARG A 78 -5.19 21.21 15.76
C ARG A 78 -5.64 21.07 14.31
N LEU A 79 -4.71 21.19 13.35
CA LEU A 79 -4.89 20.52 12.06
C LEU A 79 -5.50 19.16 12.39
N GLN A 80 -6.64 18.79 11.82
CA GLN A 80 -7.14 17.42 11.93
C GLN A 80 -5.97 16.50 11.54
N GLN A 81 -5.27 15.98 12.54
CA GLN A 81 -4.07 15.20 12.31
C GLN A 81 -4.58 13.91 11.69
N GLY A 82 -4.39 13.75 10.38
CA GLY A 82 -4.89 12.59 9.65
C GLY A 82 -4.47 11.29 10.33
N ALA A 83 -5.37 10.31 10.37
CA ALA A 83 -5.08 9.02 10.99
C ALA A 83 -4.57 8.04 9.92
N ALA A 84 -3.41 7.42 10.14
CA ALA A 84 -2.84 6.46 9.22
C ALA A 84 -1.90 5.46 9.92
N ALA A 85 -1.86 4.25 9.41
CA ALA A 85 -0.99 3.18 9.87
C ALA A 85 -0.53 2.32 8.70
N HIS A 86 0.73 1.90 8.75
CA HIS A 86 1.28 0.83 7.93
C HIS A 86 2.15 -0.04 8.84
N VAL A 87 1.79 -1.30 8.98
CA VAL A 87 2.51 -2.28 9.82
C VAL A 87 2.91 -3.47 8.96
N THR A 88 4.10 -4.02 9.21
CA THR A 88 4.72 -5.04 8.35
C THR A 88 4.97 -6.34 9.12
N GLY A 89 5.25 -7.44 8.42
CA GLY A 89 5.66 -8.69 9.06
C GLY A 89 7.00 -8.56 9.82
N THR A 90 7.33 -9.57 10.63
CA THR A 90 8.62 -9.63 11.35
C THR A 90 9.39 -10.90 11.00
N THR A 91 10.56 -10.75 10.39
CA THR A 91 11.44 -11.87 10.00
C THR A 91 12.18 -12.52 11.18
N ARG A 92 12.10 -11.95 12.40
CA ARG A 92 12.80 -12.50 13.58
C ARG A 92 12.23 -13.87 13.98
N LYS A 93 12.83 -14.95 13.45
CA LYS A 93 12.69 -16.38 13.83
C LYS A 93 11.53 -16.66 14.79
N SER A 94 10.29 -16.45 14.33
CA SER A 94 9.08 -16.81 15.08
C SER A 94 8.72 -18.28 14.83
N SER A 95 9.71 -19.17 14.71
CA SER A 95 9.45 -20.61 14.59
C SER A 95 9.08 -21.26 15.93
N LYS A 96 9.12 -20.53 17.05
CA LYS A 96 8.81 -21.07 18.39
C LYS A 96 7.84 -20.26 19.25
N ALA A 97 7.19 -19.21 18.73
CA ALA A 97 6.27 -18.36 19.51
C ALA A 97 4.91 -18.12 18.83
N LEU A 98 4.45 -19.04 17.98
CA LEU A 98 3.16 -18.91 17.29
C LEU A 98 1.97 -19.59 18.00
N ASP A 99 2.20 -20.27 19.12
CA ASP A 99 1.20 -21.16 19.74
C ASP A 99 0.35 -20.54 20.87
N LEU A 100 0.43 -19.23 21.11
CA LEU A 100 -0.63 -18.52 21.84
C LEU A 100 -1.72 -18.06 20.87
N ALA A 101 -2.35 -19.03 20.22
CA ALA A 101 -3.53 -18.80 19.41
C ALA A 101 -4.68 -18.33 20.32
N SER A 102 -4.88 -17.00 20.39
CA SER A 102 -6.21 -16.45 20.61
C SER A 102 -7.08 -16.92 19.44
N LYS A 103 -7.73 -18.07 19.62
CA LYS A 103 -8.83 -18.50 18.76
C LYS A 103 -9.92 -17.46 18.94
N ASN A 104 -10.05 -16.55 17.99
CA ASN A 104 -11.33 -15.89 17.76
C ASN A 104 -12.23 -16.99 17.19
N GLU A 105 -12.92 -17.75 18.04
CA GLU A 105 -13.69 -18.96 17.66
C GLU A 105 -14.69 -18.75 16.50
N LYS A 106 -15.06 -17.49 16.23
CA LYS A 106 -16.03 -17.11 15.21
C LYS A 106 -15.42 -16.48 13.94
N ALA A 107 -14.14 -16.11 13.94
CA ALA A 107 -13.46 -15.62 12.74
C ALA A 107 -12.90 -16.80 11.94
N LEU A 108 -13.00 -16.75 10.62
CA LEU A 108 -12.40 -17.76 9.74
C LEU A 108 -10.88 -17.58 9.67
N GLY A 109 -10.16 -18.68 9.53
CA GLY A 109 -8.70 -18.70 9.46
C GLY A 109 -8.03 -18.43 10.80
N HIS A 110 -6.76 -18.03 10.73
CA HIS A 110 -5.93 -17.71 11.88
C HIS A 110 -5.53 -16.24 11.86
N LYS A 111 -5.86 -15.51 12.93
CA LYS A 111 -5.44 -14.12 13.10
C LYS A 111 -3.91 -14.00 13.07
N LEU A 112 -3.43 -13.02 12.31
CA LEU A 112 -2.03 -12.59 12.34
C LEU A 112 -1.83 -11.66 13.54
N GLN A 113 -1.09 -12.13 14.54
CA GLN A 113 -0.93 -11.45 15.83
C GLN A 113 0.28 -10.53 15.92
N HIS A 114 1.30 -10.78 15.09
CA HIS A 114 2.58 -10.12 15.18
C HIS A 114 2.79 -9.26 13.93
N TRP A 115 2.64 -7.95 14.11
CA TRP A 115 3.03 -6.94 13.13
C TRP A 115 4.08 -6.04 13.77
N GLU A 116 5.11 -5.68 12.99
CA GLU A 116 6.06 -4.63 13.34
C GLU A 116 5.37 -3.28 13.26
N SER A 117 5.57 -2.46 14.29
CA SER A 117 4.95 -1.13 14.40
C SER A 117 5.90 -0.05 14.90
N SER A 118 7.14 -0.41 15.23
CA SER A 118 8.17 0.55 15.56
C SER A 118 8.46 1.42 14.33
N ARG A 119 8.66 2.72 14.55
CA ARG A 119 8.99 3.70 13.49
C ARG A 119 10.38 3.48 12.84
N LYS A 120 10.97 2.29 13.01
CA LYS A 120 12.26 1.93 12.43
C LYS A 120 11.98 1.12 11.17
N GLY A 121 12.17 1.73 10.00
CA GLY A 121 11.99 1.08 8.69
C GLY A 121 10.67 1.44 8.01
N HIS A 122 10.00 0.45 7.43
CA HIS A 122 8.83 0.63 6.56
C HIS A 122 7.50 0.80 7.32
N SER A 123 7.50 0.67 8.65
CA SER A 123 6.27 0.69 9.47
C SER A 123 6.10 1.97 10.27
N PHE A 124 4.85 2.42 10.42
CA PHE A 124 4.49 3.56 11.26
C PHE A 124 3.04 3.48 11.77
N LEU A 125 2.80 4.20 12.86
CA LEU A 125 1.49 4.45 13.45
C LEU A 125 1.33 5.97 13.68
N ASN A 126 0.21 6.53 13.24
CA ASN A 126 -0.17 7.92 13.46
C ASN A 126 -1.67 8.01 13.78
N ASN A 127 -2.02 8.42 15.00
CA ASN A 127 -3.41 8.46 15.50
C ASN A 127 -4.16 7.13 15.42
N LEU A 128 -3.42 6.03 15.53
CA LEU A 128 -3.87 4.67 15.76
C LEU A 128 -2.84 3.97 16.65
N HIS A 129 -3.21 2.84 17.25
CA HIS A 129 -2.24 1.96 17.90
C HIS A 129 -2.47 0.49 17.54
N LEU A 130 -1.40 -0.31 17.65
CA LEU A 130 -1.45 -1.74 17.44
C LEU A 130 -1.58 -2.47 18.79
N ARG A 131 -2.53 -3.39 18.91
CA ARG A 131 -2.71 -4.25 20.09
C ARG A 131 -3.07 -5.67 19.65
N ASN A 132 -2.25 -6.67 20.01
CA ASN A 132 -2.50 -8.09 19.70
C ASN A 132 -2.76 -8.39 18.21
N GLY A 133 -2.08 -7.66 17.32
CA GLY A 133 -2.24 -7.77 15.87
C GLY A 133 -3.42 -6.97 15.29
N GLU A 134 -4.09 -6.15 16.11
CA GLU A 134 -5.27 -5.38 15.74
C GLU A 134 -4.92 -3.89 15.70
N LEU A 135 -5.28 -3.18 14.63
CA LEU A 135 -5.21 -1.72 14.60
C LEU A 135 -6.47 -1.17 15.28
N VAL A 136 -6.28 -0.35 16.30
CA VAL A 136 -7.35 0.25 17.09
C VAL A 136 -7.53 1.71 16.66
N ILE A 137 -8.77 2.05 16.30
CA ILE A 137 -9.15 3.35 15.74
C ILE A 137 -9.33 4.38 16.86
N HIS A 138 -8.70 5.55 16.73
CA HIS A 138 -8.86 6.67 17.67
C HIS A 138 -9.83 7.75 17.20
N GLN A 139 -10.08 7.84 15.89
CA GLN A 139 -10.97 8.85 15.31
C GLN A 139 -12.00 8.17 14.43
N ALA A 140 -13.28 8.43 14.65
CA ALA A 140 -14.34 7.92 13.78
C ALA A 140 -14.26 8.52 12.37
N GLY A 141 -14.60 7.75 11.34
CA GLY A 141 -14.63 8.22 9.96
C GLY A 141 -14.57 7.10 8.92
N LEU A 142 -14.41 7.48 7.67
CA LEU A 142 -14.23 6.55 6.55
C LEU A 142 -12.76 6.22 6.39
N TYR A 143 -12.41 4.94 6.50
CA TYR A 143 -11.04 4.48 6.38
C TYR A 143 -10.87 3.62 5.13
N TYR A 144 -9.84 3.88 4.35
CA TYR A 144 -9.35 2.91 3.37
C TYR A 144 -8.45 1.91 4.08
N ILE A 145 -8.92 0.66 4.19
CA ILE A 145 -8.20 -0.44 4.84
C ILE A 145 -7.60 -1.31 3.75
N TYR A 146 -6.34 -1.73 3.90
CA TYR A 146 -5.66 -2.62 2.95
C TYR A 146 -4.73 -3.60 3.63
N SER A 147 -4.49 -4.75 3.00
CA SER A 147 -3.47 -5.70 3.44
C SER A 147 -2.92 -6.49 2.27
N GLN A 148 -1.62 -6.78 2.32
CA GLN A 148 -0.99 -7.82 1.51
C GLN A 148 -0.54 -8.97 2.40
N THR A 149 -0.79 -10.20 1.97
CA THR A 149 -0.21 -11.41 2.58
C THR A 149 0.43 -12.24 1.50
N TYR A 150 1.70 -12.59 1.68
CA TYR A 150 2.47 -13.41 0.75
C TYR A 150 2.50 -14.86 1.20
N PHE A 151 1.83 -15.74 0.43
CA PHE A 151 1.91 -17.17 0.63
C PHE A 151 3.07 -17.72 -0.20
N ARG A 152 4.06 -18.32 0.47
CA ARG A 152 5.23 -18.92 -0.16
C ARG A 152 5.48 -20.30 0.41
N PHE A 153 5.55 -21.29 -0.46
CA PHE A 153 5.82 -22.68 -0.06
C PHE A 153 6.47 -23.47 -1.19
N GLN A 154 7.22 -24.50 -0.83
CA GLN A 154 7.67 -25.55 -1.73
C GLN A 154 6.69 -26.73 -1.62
N GLU A 155 6.34 -27.35 -2.75
CA GLU A 155 5.56 -28.57 -2.76
C GLU A 155 6.48 -29.76 -2.46
N SER A 156 6.02 -30.73 -1.67
CA SER A 156 6.81 -31.91 -1.36
C SER A 156 6.73 -32.96 -2.48
N GLU A 157 7.88 -33.52 -2.84
CA GLU A 157 8.09 -34.60 -3.82
C GLU A 157 7.51 -35.96 -3.38
N GLU A 158 7.05 -36.10 -2.12
CA GLU A 158 6.86 -37.40 -1.46
C GLU A 158 5.76 -38.33 -2.03
N ASN A 159 5.02 -37.93 -3.07
CA ASN A 159 4.03 -38.82 -3.71
C ASN A 159 4.24 -38.96 -5.22
N SER A 160 5.43 -39.37 -5.65
CA SER A 160 5.66 -39.87 -7.02
C SER A 160 5.10 -41.28 -7.27
N GLY A 161 4.39 -41.87 -6.30
CA GLY A 161 3.54 -43.05 -6.50
C GLY A 161 2.22 -42.71 -7.19
N ILE A 162 1.52 -43.72 -7.75
CA ILE A 162 0.24 -43.56 -8.47
C ILE A 162 -0.83 -42.96 -7.54
N ILE A 163 -0.91 -41.63 -7.50
CA ILE A 163 -1.90 -40.89 -6.71
C ILE A 163 -3.24 -40.89 -7.44
N SER A 164 -4.28 -41.39 -6.80
CA SER A 164 -5.67 -41.32 -7.28
C SER A 164 -6.14 -39.86 -7.48
N LYS A 165 -7.17 -39.62 -8.32
CA LYS A 165 -7.77 -38.26 -8.47
C LYS A 165 -8.24 -37.67 -7.13
N GLU A 166 -8.62 -38.51 -6.16
CA GLU A 166 -9.05 -38.14 -4.81
C GLU A 166 -7.93 -37.51 -3.96
N GLU A 167 -6.70 -38.00 -4.07
CA GLU A 167 -5.56 -37.47 -3.32
C GLU A 167 -4.96 -36.20 -3.95
N ASN A 168 -5.13 -35.98 -5.27
CA ASN A 168 -4.78 -34.69 -5.89
C ASN A 168 -5.66 -33.55 -5.36
N ARG A 169 -6.92 -33.83 -5.00
CA ARG A 169 -7.78 -32.84 -4.32
C ARG A 169 -7.26 -32.45 -2.94
N LYS A 170 -6.50 -33.33 -2.26
CA LYS A 170 -5.88 -33.03 -0.94
C LYS A 170 -4.68 -32.09 -1.04
N LYS A 171 -4.04 -31.94 -2.21
CA LYS A 171 -2.90 -31.03 -2.41
C LYS A 171 -3.30 -29.58 -2.68
N ASN A 172 -4.53 -29.33 -3.12
CA ASN A 172 -5.01 -28.00 -3.46
C ASN A 172 -5.13 -27.12 -2.21
N LYS A 173 -4.27 -26.11 -2.11
CA LYS A 173 -4.26 -25.16 -1.00
C LYS A 173 -5.18 -23.99 -1.32
N GLN A 174 -6.18 -23.78 -0.47
CA GLN A 174 -7.01 -22.57 -0.51
C GLN A 174 -6.34 -21.50 0.33
N MET A 175 -5.82 -20.46 -0.32
CA MET A 175 -5.18 -19.32 0.33
C MET A 175 -6.20 -18.19 0.38
N VAL A 176 -6.66 -17.87 1.58
CA VAL A 176 -7.69 -16.85 1.78
C VAL A 176 -7.19 -15.86 2.81
N GLN A 177 -7.27 -14.58 2.46
CA GLN A 177 -7.02 -13.45 3.33
C GLN A 177 -8.36 -12.81 3.69
N TYR A 178 -8.60 -12.64 4.99
CA TYR A 178 -9.79 -11.99 5.54
C TYR A 178 -9.39 -10.74 6.29
N ILE A 179 -10.20 -9.68 6.17
CA ILE A 179 -10.09 -8.48 6.99
C ILE A 179 -11.38 -8.38 7.81
N TYR A 180 -11.22 -8.28 9.12
CA TYR A 180 -12.31 -8.27 10.11
C TYR A 180 -12.31 -7.00 10.93
N LYS A 181 -13.48 -6.71 11.53
CA LYS A 181 -13.70 -5.63 12.49
C LYS A 181 -14.32 -6.17 13.77
N PHE A 182 -13.79 -5.78 14.92
CA PHE A 182 -14.51 -5.77 16.19
C PHE A 182 -15.07 -4.38 16.45
N THR A 183 -16.31 -4.35 16.91
CA THR A 183 -17.03 -3.14 17.34
C THR A 183 -17.83 -3.47 18.59
N ASN A 184 -18.86 -2.69 18.94
CA ASN A 184 -19.82 -3.00 20.02
C ASN A 184 -20.76 -4.17 19.68
N TYR A 185 -20.25 -5.18 18.99
CA TYR A 185 -20.93 -6.42 18.65
C TYR A 185 -20.08 -7.60 19.14
N PRO A 186 -20.69 -8.66 19.73
CA PRO A 186 -19.92 -9.75 20.36
C PRO A 186 -19.02 -10.54 19.40
N GLU A 187 -19.36 -10.58 18.11
CA GLU A 187 -18.63 -11.36 17.11
C GLU A 187 -17.83 -10.46 16.15
N PRO A 188 -16.69 -10.94 15.61
CA PRO A 188 -15.98 -10.19 14.58
C PRO A 188 -16.78 -10.15 13.28
N ILE A 189 -16.92 -8.97 12.68
CA ILE A 189 -17.63 -8.73 11.42
C ILE A 189 -16.61 -8.77 10.27
N MET A 190 -16.83 -9.65 9.28
CA MET A 190 -15.98 -9.70 8.08
C MET A 190 -16.23 -8.46 7.21
N LEU A 191 -15.17 -7.71 6.90
CA LEU A 191 -15.23 -6.57 5.99
C LEU A 191 -14.93 -7.00 4.55
N MET A 192 -13.88 -7.78 4.37
CA MET A 192 -13.40 -8.20 3.04
C MET A 192 -12.81 -9.61 3.08
N LYS A 193 -12.86 -10.30 1.93
CA LYS A 193 -12.12 -11.54 1.69
C LYS A 193 -11.54 -11.56 0.28
N SER A 194 -10.34 -12.09 0.13
CA SER A 194 -9.71 -12.37 -1.16
C SER A 194 -9.10 -13.76 -1.13
N ALA A 195 -9.30 -14.53 -2.20
CA ALA A 195 -8.96 -15.94 -2.24
C ALA A 195 -8.19 -16.30 -3.52
N ARG A 196 -7.24 -17.22 -3.37
CA ARG A 196 -6.52 -17.91 -4.45
C ARG A 196 -6.46 -19.40 -4.16
N ASN A 197 -6.33 -20.20 -5.20
CA ASN A 197 -6.00 -21.61 -5.11
C ASN A 197 -4.58 -21.85 -5.63
N SER A 198 -3.90 -22.85 -5.09
CA SER A 198 -2.63 -23.32 -5.66
C SER A 198 -2.85 -23.88 -7.07
N CYS A 199 -1.77 -23.96 -7.86
CA CYS A 199 -1.78 -24.67 -9.13
C CYS A 199 -2.18 -26.14 -8.90
N TRP A 200 -2.99 -26.70 -9.82
CA TRP A 200 -3.45 -28.10 -9.72
C TRP A 200 -2.49 -29.07 -10.43
N SER A 201 -1.46 -28.54 -11.10
CA SER A 201 -0.45 -29.37 -11.77
C SER A 201 0.35 -30.15 -10.75
N LYS A 202 0.62 -31.42 -11.07
CA LYS A 202 1.52 -32.28 -10.29
C LYS A 202 2.98 -31.85 -10.41
N ASP A 203 3.32 -31.15 -11.50
CA ASP A 203 4.67 -30.65 -11.80
C ASP A 203 4.95 -29.29 -11.12
N SER A 204 4.04 -28.82 -10.25
CA SER A 204 4.23 -27.59 -9.49
C SER A 204 5.22 -27.84 -8.36
N GLU A 205 6.44 -27.31 -8.47
CA GLU A 205 7.49 -27.47 -7.45
C GLU A 205 7.31 -26.53 -6.25
N TYR A 206 6.71 -25.36 -6.46
CA TYR A 206 6.51 -24.35 -5.44
C TYR A 206 5.31 -23.46 -5.76
N GLY A 207 4.90 -22.64 -4.81
CA GLY A 207 3.81 -21.68 -4.95
C GLY A 207 4.17 -20.33 -4.36
N LEU A 208 4.01 -19.27 -5.18
CA LEU A 208 4.21 -17.88 -4.81
C LEU A 208 2.91 -17.10 -5.07
N TYR A 209 2.23 -16.67 -4.01
CA TYR A 209 0.93 -16.01 -4.13
C TYR A 209 0.83 -14.81 -3.21
N SER A 210 1.00 -13.61 -3.78
CA SER A 210 0.69 -12.36 -3.07
C SER A 210 -0.79 -12.05 -3.22
N ILE A 211 -1.48 -11.93 -2.09
CA ILE A 211 -2.88 -11.52 -2.03
C ILE A 211 -2.94 -10.13 -1.44
N TYR A 212 -3.24 -9.14 -2.29
CA TYR A 212 -3.56 -7.78 -1.88
C TYR A 212 -5.08 -7.55 -2.00
N GLN A 213 -5.67 -6.88 -1.01
CA GLN A 213 -7.01 -6.33 -1.09
C GLN A 213 -7.12 -5.04 -0.29
N GLY A 214 -8.07 -4.19 -0.65
CA GLY A 214 -8.41 -3.02 0.14
C GLY A 214 -9.77 -2.43 -0.23
N GLY A 215 -10.33 -1.64 0.68
CA GLY A 215 -11.68 -1.08 0.55
C GLY A 215 -11.98 -0.05 1.63
N VAL A 216 -13.05 0.72 1.42
CA VAL A 216 -13.46 1.81 2.30
C VAL A 216 -14.54 1.36 3.27
N PHE A 217 -14.35 1.62 4.56
CA PHE A 217 -15.30 1.26 5.61
C PHE A 217 -15.43 2.38 6.63
N GLU A 218 -16.65 2.59 7.12
CA GLU A 218 -16.89 3.45 8.27
C GLU A 218 -16.49 2.72 9.56
N LEU A 219 -15.61 3.36 10.32
CA LEU A 219 -15.12 2.88 11.61
C LEU A 219 -15.43 3.89 12.70
N LYS A 220 -15.82 3.39 13.87
CA LYS A 220 -16.02 4.18 15.07
C LYS A 220 -14.76 4.22 15.91
N GLU A 221 -14.68 5.19 16.81
CA GLU A 221 -13.65 5.18 17.85
C GLU A 221 -13.70 3.85 18.62
N ASN A 222 -12.53 3.29 18.91
CA ASN A 222 -12.33 1.98 19.54
C ASN A 222 -12.75 0.75 18.70
N ASP A 223 -13.22 0.93 17.46
CA ASP A 223 -13.27 -0.20 16.52
C ASP A 223 -11.84 -0.77 16.34
N ARG A 224 -11.75 -2.10 16.17
CA ARG A 224 -10.48 -2.80 16.01
C ARG A 224 -10.51 -3.61 14.74
N ILE A 225 -9.53 -3.42 13.88
CA ILE A 225 -9.44 -4.14 12.60
C ILE A 225 -8.24 -5.08 12.59
N PHE A 226 -8.39 -6.26 11.99
CA PHE A 226 -7.33 -7.27 11.96
C PHE A 226 -7.41 -8.15 10.72
N VAL A 227 -6.28 -8.80 10.42
CA VAL A 227 -6.14 -9.74 9.30
C VAL A 227 -6.14 -11.17 9.83
N SER A 228 -6.85 -12.05 9.12
CA SER A 228 -6.86 -13.49 9.35
C SER A 228 -6.60 -14.22 8.04
N VAL A 229 -5.95 -15.38 8.10
CA VAL A 229 -5.58 -16.16 6.90
C VAL A 229 -5.82 -17.66 7.07
N THR A 230 -6.15 -18.36 5.99
CA THR A 230 -5.97 -19.82 5.95
C THR A 230 -4.48 -20.15 5.82
N ASN A 231 -4.07 -21.41 6.06
CA ASN A 231 -2.70 -21.88 5.82
C ASN A 231 -1.59 -20.93 6.36
N LYS A 232 -1.76 -20.43 7.59
CA LYS A 232 -0.88 -19.42 8.21
C LYS A 232 0.60 -19.81 8.20
N SER A 233 0.91 -21.10 8.26
CA SER A 233 2.29 -21.62 8.20
C SER A 233 3.00 -21.34 6.88
N LEU A 234 2.26 -20.99 5.83
CA LEU A 234 2.80 -20.69 4.49
C LEU A 234 2.99 -19.18 4.26
N ILE A 235 2.67 -18.34 5.26
CA ILE A 235 2.85 -16.90 5.14
C ILE A 235 4.32 -16.54 5.33
N ASP A 236 4.87 -15.85 4.35
CA ASP A 236 6.13 -15.15 4.48
C ASP A 236 5.90 -13.80 5.18
N LEU A 237 6.61 -13.58 6.30
CA LEU A 237 6.48 -12.40 7.14
C LEU A 237 7.62 -11.39 6.92
N ASP A 238 8.31 -11.45 5.80
CA ASP A 238 9.21 -10.37 5.38
C ASP A 238 8.44 -9.05 5.22
N GLN A 239 9.11 -7.94 5.55
CA GLN A 239 8.46 -6.63 5.74
C GLN A 239 7.81 -6.10 4.46
N GLU A 240 8.45 -6.38 3.32
CA GLU A 240 8.05 -5.98 1.98
C GLU A 240 6.98 -6.92 1.41
N ALA A 241 6.88 -8.14 1.94
CA ALA A 241 6.02 -9.19 1.42
C ALA A 241 4.62 -9.17 2.03
N SER A 242 4.54 -9.04 3.35
CA SER A 242 3.29 -9.07 4.10
C SER A 242 3.14 -7.83 4.98
N PHE A 243 2.04 -7.10 4.80
CA PHE A 243 1.76 -5.85 5.50
C PHE A 243 0.26 -5.59 5.65
N PHE A 244 -0.08 -4.72 6.58
CA PHE A 244 -1.44 -4.31 6.91
C PHE A 244 -1.47 -2.81 7.19
N GLY A 245 -2.46 -2.10 6.67
CA GLY A 245 -2.53 -0.67 6.87
C GLY A 245 -3.93 -0.11 6.70
N THR A 246 -4.05 1.16 7.10
CA THR A 246 -5.28 1.93 6.97
C THR A 246 -4.96 3.42 6.99
N PHE A 247 -5.80 4.23 6.37
CA PHE A 247 -5.79 5.68 6.54
C PHE A 247 -7.19 6.26 6.46
N LEU A 248 -7.41 7.34 7.21
CA LEU A 248 -8.64 8.13 7.20
C LEU A 248 -8.73 8.90 5.88
N ILE A 249 -9.89 8.80 5.24
CA ILE A 249 -10.24 9.58 4.05
C ILE A 249 -10.84 10.90 4.52
N ASN A 250 -10.24 11.99 4.06
CA ASN A 250 -10.69 13.36 4.31
C ASN A 250 -11.38 13.93 3.06
#